data_AF-A0A1G9FMN9-F1
#
_entry.id   AF-A0A1G9FMN9-F1
#
_cell.length_a   1.000
_cell.length_b   1.000
_cell.length_c   1.000
_cell.angle_alpha   90.00
_cell.angle_beta   90.00
_cell.angle_gamma   90.00
#
_symmetry.space_group_name_H-M   'P 1'
#
loop_
_entity.id
_entity.type
_entity.pdbx_description
1 polymer ?
#
loop_
_entity_poly.entity_id
_entity_poly.type
_entity_poly.pdbx_seq_one_letter_code
_entity_poly.pdbx_strand_id
1 'polypeptide(L)'
;MELFEDDPISRPLTYPGRIPPHPGVLVDRAYVPLRAEGEWQAGDEPLAGLLARLDCPPMSARHKVVAVGSNAAPSQVLRKFRDHGVRPVVPMTTADVPGIAPGVSAHVSRWGYVPAAPIDTPGETSRLFVLWLDELQLAALDLTEPNYHRRTLALNGSSAFVYTGRHGCLTDARGRPRRLTSQRTLIQDLLDESPHLRRLCGNTPDDFIAGVRDDTVREAVCRLFRTERRVGGGAQG
;
A
#
# COMPACT_ATOMS: atom_id res chain seq x y z
N MET A 1 -10.57 -15.73 9.91
CA MET A 1 -9.67 -14.62 10.29
C MET A 1 -10.15 -13.40 9.56
N GLU A 2 -10.59 -12.37 10.29
CA GLU A 2 -11.38 -11.25 9.76
C GLU A 2 -10.49 -10.26 8.97
N LEU A 3 -10.83 -9.95 7.71
CA LEU A 3 -10.06 -9.01 6.86
C LEU A 3 -10.03 -7.57 7.43
N PHE A 4 -10.93 -7.27 8.36
CA PHE A 4 -11.13 -5.95 8.95
C PHE A 4 -10.48 -5.78 10.33
N GLU A 5 -9.74 -6.78 10.79
CA GLU A 5 -8.89 -6.70 11.99
C GLU A 5 -7.50 -6.14 11.65
N ASP A 6 -6.70 -5.90 12.69
CA ASP A 6 -5.27 -5.51 12.59
C ASP A 6 -5.01 -4.21 11.82
N ASP A 7 -5.65 -3.13 12.28
CA ASP A 7 -5.42 -1.78 11.78
C ASP A 7 -3.99 -1.29 12.11
N PRO A 8 -3.13 -1.01 11.09
CA PRO A 8 -1.75 -0.56 11.30
C PRO A 8 -1.61 0.81 11.96
N ILE A 9 -2.68 1.60 12.11
CA ILE A 9 -2.62 2.81 12.94
C ILE A 9 -2.50 2.42 14.42
N SER A 10 -3.34 1.50 14.87
CA SER A 10 -3.30 1.00 16.26
C SER A 10 -2.21 -0.04 16.53
N ARG A 11 -1.87 -0.86 15.51
CA ARG A 11 -0.90 -1.97 15.60
C ARG A 11 0.12 -1.85 14.46
N PRO A 12 1.11 -0.94 14.54
CA PRO A 12 1.99 -0.59 13.42
C PRO A 12 2.70 -1.77 12.74
N LEU A 13 3.05 -2.80 13.52
CA LEU A 13 3.70 -4.01 13.00
C LEU A 13 2.80 -4.87 12.09
N THR A 14 1.51 -4.55 11.96
CA THR A 14 0.58 -5.23 11.05
C THR A 14 0.53 -4.57 9.67
N TYR A 15 1.23 -3.45 9.44
CA TYR A 15 1.32 -2.83 8.11
C TYR A 15 1.81 -3.84 7.05
N PRO A 16 1.23 -3.87 5.83
CA PRO A 16 0.24 -2.95 5.24
C PRO A 16 -1.23 -3.16 5.68
N GLY A 17 -1.49 -4.09 6.58
CA GLY A 17 -2.81 -4.62 6.89
C GLY A 17 -3.01 -6.00 6.24
N ARG A 18 -4.19 -6.59 6.44
CA ARG A 18 -4.53 -7.90 5.89
C ARG A 18 -4.90 -7.78 4.42
N ILE A 19 -4.11 -8.40 3.55
CA ILE A 19 -4.37 -8.49 2.11
C ILE A 19 -5.21 -9.74 1.85
N PRO A 20 -6.36 -9.64 1.17
CA PRO A 20 -7.18 -10.80 0.85
C PRO A 20 -6.42 -11.72 -0.13
N PRO A 21 -6.60 -13.05 -0.04
CA PRO A 21 -5.88 -13.97 -0.92
C PRO A 21 -6.37 -13.91 -2.36
N HIS A 22 -7.58 -13.38 -2.60
CA HIS A 22 -8.28 -13.42 -3.88
C HIS A 22 -8.92 -12.06 -4.19
N PRO A 23 -9.21 -11.76 -5.47
CA PRO A 23 -10.04 -10.63 -5.88
C PRO A 23 -11.39 -10.58 -5.15
N GLY A 24 -11.96 -9.38 -5.05
CA GLY A 24 -13.24 -9.17 -4.39
C GLY A 24 -13.74 -7.74 -4.50
N VAL A 25 -14.95 -7.49 -4.01
CA VAL A 25 -15.53 -6.16 -3.89
C VAL A 25 -15.63 -5.83 -2.41
N LEU A 26 -14.96 -4.76 -2.00
CA LEU A 26 -15.23 -4.13 -0.72
C LEU A 26 -16.60 -3.44 -0.81
N VAL A 27 -17.53 -3.81 0.05
CA VAL A 27 -18.85 -3.18 0.20
C VAL A 27 -19.04 -2.83 1.66
N ASP A 28 -18.84 -1.56 2.00
CA ASP A 28 -18.89 -1.10 3.38
C ASP A 28 -17.90 -1.90 4.25
N ARG A 29 -18.37 -2.71 5.21
CA ARG A 29 -17.51 -3.58 6.04
C ARG A 29 -17.56 -5.06 5.62
N ALA A 30 -17.95 -5.33 4.38
CA ALA A 30 -17.97 -6.67 3.81
C ALA A 30 -16.98 -6.78 2.64
N TYR A 31 -16.50 -7.99 2.39
CA TYR A 31 -15.66 -8.29 1.23
C TYR A 31 -16.28 -9.46 0.47
N VAL A 32 -16.86 -9.18 -0.69
CA VAL A 32 -17.53 -10.18 -1.53
C VAL A 32 -16.51 -10.74 -2.52
N PRO A 33 -16.18 -12.04 -2.50
CA PRO A 33 -15.20 -12.61 -3.43
C PRO A 33 -15.61 -12.43 -4.89
N LEU A 34 -14.61 -12.17 -5.74
CA LEU A 34 -14.78 -12.07 -7.19
C LEU A 34 -14.23 -13.32 -7.89
N ARG A 35 -14.99 -13.83 -8.86
CA ARG A 35 -14.60 -14.95 -9.74
C ARG A 35 -14.58 -14.47 -11.19
N ALA A 36 -13.55 -14.85 -11.94
CA ALA A 36 -13.43 -14.54 -13.36
C ALA A 36 -13.99 -15.70 -14.19
N GLU A 37 -15.26 -15.60 -14.61
CA GLU A 37 -15.98 -16.62 -15.38
C GLU A 37 -16.47 -15.99 -16.70
N GLY A 38 -15.50 -15.52 -17.51
CA GLY A 38 -15.77 -14.65 -18.66
C GLY A 38 -15.96 -13.19 -18.22
N GLU A 39 -17.03 -12.94 -17.47
CA GLU A 39 -17.25 -11.69 -16.74
C GLU A 39 -16.97 -11.88 -15.23
N TRP A 40 -16.72 -10.77 -14.53
CA TRP A 40 -16.54 -10.79 -13.08
C TRP A 40 -17.86 -11.11 -12.38
N GLN A 41 -17.88 -12.18 -11.57
CA GLN A 41 -18.99 -12.55 -10.70
C GLN A 41 -18.69 -12.17 -9.25
N ALA A 42 -19.61 -11.49 -8.58
CA ALA A 42 -19.52 -11.11 -7.17
C ALA A 42 -20.52 -11.93 -6.35
N GLY A 43 -20.03 -12.95 -5.65
CA GLY A 43 -20.92 -13.96 -5.06
C GLY A 43 -21.69 -14.70 -6.15
N ASP A 44 -23.01 -14.59 -6.14
CA ASP A 44 -23.93 -15.28 -7.07
C ASP A 44 -24.53 -14.38 -8.15
N GLU A 45 -24.06 -13.13 -8.28
CA GLU A 45 -24.51 -12.19 -9.31
C GLU A 45 -23.33 -11.59 -10.10
N PRO A 46 -23.55 -11.12 -11.35
CA PRO A 46 -22.55 -10.36 -12.08
C PRO A 46 -22.14 -9.12 -11.31
N LEU A 47 -20.84 -8.78 -11.32
CA LEU A 47 -20.33 -7.56 -10.68
C LEU A 47 -21.04 -6.30 -11.17
N ALA A 48 -21.38 -6.23 -12.45
CA ALA A 48 -22.16 -5.13 -13.01
C ALA A 48 -23.55 -5.02 -12.35
N GLY A 49 -24.21 -6.15 -12.06
CA GLY A 49 -25.48 -6.21 -11.35
C GLY A 49 -25.36 -5.71 -9.91
N LEU A 50 -24.34 -6.19 -9.18
CA LEU A 50 -24.05 -5.72 -7.82
C LEU A 50 -23.82 -4.20 -7.77
N LEU A 51 -22.99 -3.66 -8.69
CA LEU A 51 -22.71 -2.23 -8.74
C LEU A 51 -23.97 -1.42 -9.06
N ALA A 52 -24.77 -1.84 -10.04
CA ALA A 52 -26.02 -1.17 -10.40
C ALA A 52 -27.03 -1.17 -9.24
N ARG A 53 -27.19 -2.31 -8.55
CA ARG A 53 -28.08 -2.44 -7.38
C ARG A 53 -27.65 -1.54 -6.22
N LEU A 54 -26.34 -1.30 -6.09
CA LEU A 54 -25.76 -0.39 -5.09
C LEU A 54 -25.69 1.07 -5.55
N ASP A 55 -26.30 1.41 -6.70
CA ASP A 55 -26.28 2.74 -7.33
C ASP A 55 -24.85 3.27 -7.53
N CYS A 56 -23.97 2.38 -7.98
CA CYS A 56 -22.55 2.64 -8.16
C CYS A 56 -22.16 2.62 -9.64
N PRO A 57 -21.23 3.49 -10.10
CA PRO A 57 -20.78 3.48 -11.49
C PRO A 57 -20.17 2.12 -11.91
N PRO A 58 -20.34 1.71 -13.18
CA PRO A 58 -19.75 0.48 -13.71
C PRO A 58 -18.22 0.54 -13.75
N MET A 59 -17.56 -0.61 -13.88
CA MET A 59 -16.10 -0.68 -13.93
C MET A 59 -15.47 0.19 -15.04
N SER A 60 -16.13 0.31 -16.20
CA SER A 60 -15.65 1.11 -17.32
C SER A 60 -15.62 2.62 -17.04
N ALA A 61 -16.34 3.09 -16.03
CA ALA A 61 -16.39 4.48 -15.59
C ALA A 61 -15.47 4.75 -14.37
N ARG A 62 -14.57 3.81 -14.04
CA ARG A 62 -13.70 3.88 -12.86
C ARG A 62 -12.23 3.96 -13.24
N HIS A 63 -11.46 4.59 -12.37
CA HIS A 63 -10.01 4.66 -12.43
C HIS A 63 -9.38 3.42 -11.83
N LYS A 64 -8.34 2.91 -12.48
CA LYS A 64 -7.52 1.82 -11.96
C LYS A 64 -6.40 2.38 -11.09
N VAL A 65 -6.23 1.84 -9.89
CA VAL A 65 -5.11 2.16 -8.99
C VAL A 65 -4.39 0.88 -8.59
N VAL A 66 -3.13 0.74 -8.99
CA VAL A 66 -2.26 -0.37 -8.57
C VAL A 66 -1.82 -0.16 -7.13
N ALA A 67 -2.06 -1.16 -6.29
CA ALA A 67 -1.71 -1.15 -4.88
C ALA A 67 -0.41 -1.91 -4.61
N VAL A 68 0.61 -1.18 -4.13
CA VAL A 68 1.91 -1.73 -3.70
C VAL A 68 2.06 -1.80 -2.17
N GLY A 69 1.00 -1.47 -1.42
CA GLY A 69 1.03 -1.34 0.03
C GLY A 69 -0.37 -1.38 0.65
N SER A 70 -0.62 -0.53 1.64
CA SER A 70 -1.88 -0.52 2.42
C SER A 70 -3.16 -0.37 1.61
N ASN A 71 -3.11 0.16 0.39
CA ASN A 71 -4.27 0.20 -0.51
C ASN A 71 -4.76 -1.21 -0.92
N ALA A 72 -3.92 -2.25 -0.80
CA ALA A 72 -4.33 -3.63 -1.04
C ALA A 72 -5.12 -4.23 0.14
N ALA A 73 -5.14 -3.56 1.31
CA ALA A 73 -5.88 -4.02 2.49
C ALA A 73 -7.27 -3.36 2.55
N PRO A 74 -8.38 -4.14 2.47
CA PRO A 74 -9.75 -3.61 2.51
C PRO A 74 -10.03 -2.78 3.76
N SER A 75 -9.46 -3.15 4.92
CA SER A 75 -9.59 -2.40 6.17
C SER A 75 -9.04 -0.98 6.07
N GLN A 76 -7.95 -0.79 5.33
CA GLN A 76 -7.33 0.52 5.12
C GLN A 76 -8.12 1.37 4.14
N VAL A 77 -8.61 0.78 3.05
CA VAL A 77 -9.49 1.47 2.07
C VAL A 77 -10.79 1.91 2.75
N LEU A 78 -11.44 1.01 3.50
CA LEU A 78 -12.64 1.31 4.28
C LEU A 78 -12.43 2.51 5.19
N ARG A 79 -11.37 2.50 6.01
CA ARG A 79 -11.07 3.58 6.94
C ARG A 79 -10.85 4.90 6.22
N LYS A 80 -9.96 4.91 5.21
CA LYS A 80 -9.63 6.09 4.41
C LYS A 80 -10.89 6.75 3.83
N PHE A 81 -11.82 5.97 3.31
CA PHE A 81 -13.04 6.51 2.70
C PHE A 81 -14.05 6.99 3.74
N ARG A 82 -14.24 6.23 4.84
CA ARG A 82 -15.09 6.67 5.95
C ARG A 82 -14.61 7.97 6.59
N ASP A 83 -13.29 8.13 6.77
CA ASP A 83 -12.68 9.35 7.31
C ASP A 83 -12.95 10.58 6.43
N HIS A 84 -13.31 10.38 5.15
CA HIS A 84 -13.62 11.44 4.18
C HIS A 84 -15.09 11.43 3.72
N GLY A 85 -15.99 10.72 4.44
CA GLY A 85 -17.42 10.69 4.10
C GLY A 85 -17.75 10.01 2.77
N VAL A 86 -16.83 9.21 2.21
CA VAL A 86 -17.02 8.47 0.96
C VAL A 86 -17.43 7.04 1.26
N ARG A 87 -18.44 6.53 0.54
CA ARG A 87 -18.90 5.15 0.70
C ARG A 87 -17.90 4.16 0.03
N PRO A 88 -17.42 3.13 0.75
CA PRO A 88 -16.47 2.16 0.19
C PRO A 88 -17.17 1.01 -0.53
N VAL A 89 -17.51 1.26 -1.80
CA VAL A 89 -17.87 0.22 -2.78
C VAL A 89 -16.76 0.15 -3.83
N VAL A 90 -15.82 -0.77 -3.66
CA VAL A 90 -14.57 -0.83 -4.43
C VAL A 90 -14.32 -2.24 -4.95
N PRO A 91 -14.43 -2.46 -6.28
CA PRO A 91 -13.87 -3.65 -6.90
C PRO A 91 -12.33 -3.64 -6.75
N MET A 92 -11.79 -4.75 -6.28
CA MET A 92 -10.37 -5.00 -6.06
C MET A 92 -9.99 -6.27 -6.84
N THR A 93 -9.45 -6.09 -8.05
CA THR A 93 -9.00 -7.19 -8.91
C THR A 93 -7.50 -7.44 -8.76
N THR A 94 -6.95 -8.48 -9.37
CA THR A 94 -5.48 -8.64 -9.51
C THR A 94 -5.05 -8.49 -10.96
N ALA A 95 -3.87 -7.93 -11.19
CA ALA A 95 -3.23 -7.87 -12.50
C ALA A 95 -1.73 -8.16 -12.40
N ASP A 96 -1.16 -8.66 -13.49
CA ASP A 96 0.28 -8.78 -13.66
C ASP A 96 0.85 -7.42 -14.09
N VAL A 97 1.68 -6.84 -13.24
CA VAL A 97 2.24 -5.48 -13.42
C VAL A 97 3.73 -5.60 -13.70
N PRO A 98 4.18 -5.32 -14.94
CA PRO A 98 5.60 -5.37 -15.29
C PRO A 98 6.37 -4.18 -14.72
N GLY A 99 7.63 -4.40 -14.39
CA GLY A 99 8.59 -3.35 -14.05
C GLY A 99 8.42 -2.71 -12.67
N ILE A 100 7.41 -3.11 -11.89
CA ILE A 100 7.12 -2.53 -10.57
C ILE A 100 6.93 -3.65 -9.55
N ALA A 101 7.45 -3.43 -8.35
CA ALA A 101 7.15 -4.26 -7.18
C ALA A 101 6.89 -3.45 -5.90
N PRO A 102 6.25 -4.05 -4.88
CA PRO A 102 6.21 -3.52 -3.54
C PRO A 102 7.60 -3.41 -2.94
N GLY A 103 8.04 -2.19 -2.71
CA GLY A 103 9.26 -1.87 -1.96
C GLY A 103 8.96 -1.05 -0.72
N VAL A 104 10.00 -0.49 -0.14
CA VAL A 104 9.93 0.20 1.15
C VAL A 104 10.26 1.67 0.96
N SER A 105 9.40 2.57 1.44
CA SER A 105 9.66 4.01 1.41
C SER A 105 10.72 4.38 2.45
N ALA A 106 11.59 5.34 2.11
CA ALA A 106 12.61 5.84 3.02
C ALA A 106 12.08 6.89 4.01
N HIS A 107 10.97 6.60 4.65
CA HIS A 107 10.46 7.37 5.78
C HIS A 107 9.71 6.47 6.77
N VAL A 108 9.52 6.98 7.97
CA VAL A 108 8.70 6.34 8.99
C VAL A 108 7.40 7.11 9.10
N SER A 109 6.27 6.42 9.07
CA SER A 109 4.96 7.04 9.27
C SER A 109 4.84 7.59 10.70
N ARG A 110 3.93 8.57 10.91
CA ARG A 110 3.61 9.05 12.27
C ARG A 110 3.08 7.95 13.22
N TRP A 111 2.61 6.86 12.66
CA TRP A 111 2.10 5.71 13.40
C TRP A 111 3.21 4.70 13.72
N GLY A 112 4.40 4.87 13.17
CA GLY A 112 5.61 4.12 13.49
C GLY A 112 6.00 3.01 12.52
N TYR A 113 5.09 2.57 11.65
CA TYR A 113 5.46 1.64 10.58
C TYR A 113 6.27 2.34 9.47
N VAL A 114 7.08 1.56 8.75
CA VAL A 114 7.82 1.99 7.56
C VAL A 114 6.97 1.67 6.31
N PRO A 115 6.40 2.68 5.62
CA PRO A 115 5.41 2.44 4.57
C PRO A 115 6.00 1.83 3.31
N ALA A 116 5.14 1.24 2.47
CA ALA A 116 5.50 0.75 1.16
C ALA A 116 5.68 1.90 0.15
N ALA A 117 6.50 1.68 -0.86
CA ALA A 117 6.59 2.52 -2.06
C ALA A 117 6.89 1.63 -3.27
N PRO A 118 6.49 2.01 -4.49
CA PRO A 118 6.83 1.24 -5.69
C PRO A 118 8.34 1.37 -5.96
N ILE A 119 8.97 0.22 -6.20
CA ILE A 119 10.36 0.15 -6.69
C ILE A 119 10.37 -0.33 -8.14
N ASP A 120 11.35 0.15 -8.92
CA ASP A 120 11.58 -0.37 -10.26
C ASP A 120 12.21 -1.75 -10.20
N THR A 121 11.68 -2.64 -11.03
CA THR A 121 12.17 -4.01 -11.19
C THR A 121 12.15 -4.39 -12.67
N PRO A 122 13.03 -3.80 -13.50
CA PRO A 122 13.05 -4.06 -14.94
C PRO A 122 13.19 -5.54 -15.24
N GLY A 123 12.34 -6.06 -16.13
CA GLY A 123 12.32 -7.48 -16.50
C GLY A 123 11.55 -8.39 -15.53
N GLU A 124 11.03 -7.86 -14.41
CA GLU A 124 10.16 -8.60 -13.51
C GLU A 124 8.70 -8.20 -13.67
N THR A 125 7.80 -9.11 -13.31
CA THR A 125 6.35 -8.89 -13.28
C THR A 125 5.82 -9.27 -11.91
N SER A 126 5.12 -8.33 -11.26
CA SER A 126 4.49 -8.55 -9.96
C SER A 126 2.98 -8.72 -10.12
N ARG A 127 2.41 -9.76 -9.51
CA ARG A 127 0.95 -9.88 -9.40
C ARG A 127 0.44 -8.99 -8.26
N LEU A 128 -0.27 -7.92 -8.60
CA LEU A 128 -0.69 -6.88 -7.65
C LEU A 128 -2.19 -6.63 -7.67
N PHE A 129 -2.73 -6.12 -6.56
CA PHE A 129 -4.10 -5.65 -6.50
C PHE A 129 -4.28 -4.36 -7.30
N VAL A 130 -5.42 -4.25 -7.97
CA VAL A 130 -5.88 -3.08 -8.71
C VAL A 130 -7.24 -2.69 -8.17
N LEU A 131 -7.33 -1.49 -7.62
CA LEU A 131 -8.57 -0.89 -7.13
C LEU A 131 -9.26 -0.18 -8.30
N TRP A 132 -10.58 -0.31 -8.37
CA TRP A 132 -11.42 0.38 -9.34
C TRP A 132 -12.22 1.46 -8.61
N LEU A 133 -11.78 2.71 -8.74
CA LEU A 133 -12.30 3.83 -7.97
C LEU A 133 -13.12 4.76 -8.85
N ASP A 134 -14.28 5.19 -8.36
CA ASP A 134 -14.94 6.36 -8.95
C ASP A 134 -14.18 7.67 -8.61
N GLU A 135 -14.65 8.79 -9.14
CA GLU A 135 -14.00 10.10 -8.95
C GLU A 135 -13.91 10.52 -7.47
N LEU A 136 -14.98 10.30 -6.69
CA LEU A 136 -15.01 10.69 -5.27
C LEU A 136 -14.07 9.80 -4.44
N GLN A 137 -14.05 8.51 -4.72
CA GLN A 137 -13.15 7.55 -4.11
C GLN A 137 -11.69 7.82 -4.45
N LEU A 138 -11.39 8.20 -5.70
CA LEU A 138 -10.05 8.57 -6.12
C LEU A 138 -9.57 9.85 -5.43
N ALA A 139 -10.40 10.88 -5.38
CA ALA A 139 -10.10 12.13 -4.67
C ALA A 139 -9.89 11.91 -3.17
N ALA A 140 -10.74 11.09 -2.54
CA ALA A 140 -10.56 10.72 -1.12
C ALA A 140 -9.26 9.94 -0.90
N LEU A 141 -8.87 9.07 -1.83
CA LEU A 141 -7.61 8.36 -1.73
C LEU A 141 -6.42 9.33 -1.82
N ASP A 142 -6.44 10.30 -2.74
CA ASP A 142 -5.41 11.33 -2.86
C ASP A 142 -5.19 12.11 -1.56
N LEU A 143 -6.27 12.51 -0.89
CA LEU A 143 -6.21 13.24 0.40
C LEU A 143 -5.50 12.42 1.50
N THR A 144 -5.53 11.10 1.40
CA THR A 144 -4.91 10.21 2.40
C THR A 144 -3.41 9.99 2.17
N GLU A 145 -2.86 10.49 1.06
CA GLU A 145 -1.52 10.17 0.57
C GLU A 145 -0.60 11.41 0.48
N PRO A 146 -0.46 12.24 1.53
CA PRO A 146 0.32 13.49 1.47
C PRO A 146 1.81 13.28 1.16
N ASN A 147 2.34 12.09 1.49
CA ASN A 147 3.71 11.69 1.22
C ASN A 147 3.92 11.07 -0.17
N TYR A 148 2.86 10.98 -0.97
CA TYR A 148 2.88 10.36 -2.29
C TYR A 148 2.25 11.30 -3.33
N HIS A 149 2.35 10.91 -4.59
CA HIS A 149 1.61 11.49 -5.70
C HIS A 149 1.24 10.37 -6.67
N ARG A 150 0.18 10.58 -7.45
CA ARG A 150 -0.18 9.63 -8.50
C ARG A 150 0.77 9.77 -9.68
N ARG A 151 1.28 8.63 -10.14
CA ARG A 151 1.94 8.47 -11.44
C ARG A 151 1.09 7.57 -12.32
N THR A 152 0.96 7.94 -13.59
CA THR A 152 0.30 7.11 -14.59
C THR A 152 1.23 6.01 -15.08
N LEU A 153 0.70 4.80 -15.27
CA LEU A 153 1.37 3.67 -15.90
C LEU A 153 0.42 2.97 -16.89
N ALA A 154 0.99 2.27 -17.87
CA ALA A 154 0.23 1.45 -18.80
C ALA A 154 0.01 0.05 -18.19
N LEU A 155 -1.24 -0.38 -18.09
CA LEU A 155 -1.61 -1.71 -17.58
C LEU A 155 -2.64 -2.36 -18.50
N ASN A 156 -2.27 -3.47 -19.14
CA ASN A 156 -3.12 -4.21 -20.08
C ASN A 156 -3.76 -3.30 -21.15
N GLY A 157 -2.93 -2.46 -21.79
CA GLY A 157 -3.37 -1.56 -22.86
C GLY A 157 -4.21 -0.36 -22.42
N SER A 158 -4.36 -0.10 -21.13
CA SER A 158 -5.12 1.05 -20.61
C SER A 158 -4.43 1.71 -19.41
N SER A 159 -4.70 3.00 -19.20
CA SER A 159 -4.10 3.79 -18.12
C SER A 159 -4.47 3.27 -16.73
N ALA A 160 -3.51 3.26 -15.81
CA ALA A 160 -3.70 3.04 -14.39
C ALA A 160 -2.82 4.00 -13.58
N PHE A 161 -3.15 4.23 -12.31
CA PHE A 161 -2.34 5.01 -11.39
C PHE A 161 -1.57 4.12 -10.42
N VAL A 162 -0.41 4.59 -9.98
CA VAL A 162 0.32 4.08 -8.81
C VAL A 162 0.75 5.27 -7.96
N TYR A 163 0.75 5.12 -6.64
CA TYR A 163 1.21 6.16 -5.73
C TYR A 163 2.73 6.05 -5.51
N THR A 164 3.49 7.04 -5.97
CA THR A 164 4.95 7.14 -5.84
C THR A 164 5.33 8.05 -4.67
N GLY A 165 6.19 7.54 -3.78
CA GLY A 165 6.57 8.25 -2.56
C GLY A 165 7.54 9.40 -2.82
N ARG A 166 7.43 10.48 -2.04
CA ARG A 166 8.32 11.67 -2.11
C ARG A 166 9.67 11.47 -1.42
N HIS A 167 9.81 10.39 -0.63
CA HIS A 167 10.96 10.16 0.24
C HIS A 167 12.03 9.25 -0.39
N GLY A 168 11.81 8.76 -1.62
CA GLY A 168 12.64 7.70 -2.20
C GLY A 168 12.36 6.33 -1.57
N CYS A 169 13.14 5.32 -1.96
CA CYS A 169 12.99 3.95 -1.47
C CYS A 169 14.22 3.49 -0.70
N LEU A 170 14.00 2.67 0.33
CA LEU A 170 15.09 2.08 1.08
C LEU A 170 15.88 1.09 0.24
N THR A 171 17.20 1.09 0.40
CA THR A 171 18.11 0.10 -0.21
C THR A 171 18.73 -0.84 0.81
N ASP A 172 19.18 -2.00 0.34
CA ASP A 172 20.02 -2.93 1.11
C ASP A 172 21.47 -2.44 1.16
N ALA A 173 22.33 -3.14 1.92
CA ALA A 173 23.75 -2.81 2.04
C ALA A 173 24.52 -2.85 0.70
N ARG A 174 23.95 -3.46 -0.36
CA ARG A 174 24.51 -3.51 -1.71
C ARG A 174 23.93 -2.41 -2.62
N GLY A 175 23.11 -1.51 -2.08
CA GLY A 175 22.46 -0.43 -2.82
C GLY A 175 21.26 -0.86 -3.65
N ARG A 176 20.75 -2.10 -3.48
CA ARG A 176 19.57 -2.57 -4.23
C ARG A 176 18.29 -2.17 -3.51
N PRO A 177 17.21 -1.78 -4.22
CA PRO A 177 15.93 -1.46 -3.58
C PRO A 177 15.41 -2.61 -2.71
N ARG A 178 14.96 -2.30 -1.49
CA ARG A 178 14.36 -3.27 -0.58
C ARG A 178 12.95 -3.62 -1.03
N ARG A 179 12.65 -4.92 -1.03
CA ARG A 179 11.29 -5.45 -1.16
C ARG A 179 10.53 -5.23 0.14
N LEU A 180 9.22 -5.00 0.03
CA LEU A 180 8.34 -5.01 1.19
C LEU A 180 8.27 -6.42 1.78
N THR A 181 8.56 -6.55 3.07
CA THR A 181 8.39 -7.78 3.87
C THR A 181 7.46 -7.48 5.05
N SER A 182 7.31 -8.43 5.98
CA SER A 182 6.61 -8.13 7.24
C SER A 182 7.33 -6.98 7.97
N GLN A 183 6.59 -6.10 8.66
CA GLN A 183 7.22 -4.99 9.40
C GLN A 183 8.22 -5.49 10.44
N ARG A 184 7.95 -6.62 11.11
CA ARG A 184 8.88 -7.20 12.09
C ARG A 184 10.21 -7.56 11.42
N THR A 185 10.17 -8.25 10.29
CA THR A 185 11.38 -8.60 9.52
C THR A 185 12.09 -7.34 9.03
N LEU A 186 11.37 -6.44 8.37
CA LEU A 186 11.94 -5.21 7.82
C LEU A 186 12.63 -4.37 8.89
N ILE A 187 11.96 -4.12 10.02
CA ILE A 187 12.51 -3.28 11.08
C ILE A 187 13.69 -3.98 11.75
N GLN A 188 13.62 -5.29 11.98
CA GLN A 188 14.75 -6.03 12.54
C GLN A 188 15.98 -5.93 11.63
N ASP A 189 15.83 -6.15 10.32
CA ASP A 189 16.92 -6.03 9.36
C ASP A 189 17.53 -4.61 9.38
N LEU A 190 16.70 -3.57 9.45
CA LEU A 190 17.17 -2.19 9.53
C LEU A 190 17.96 -1.93 10.83
N LEU A 191 17.49 -2.47 11.95
CA LEU A 191 18.18 -2.37 13.23
C LEU A 191 19.51 -3.11 13.19
N ASP A 192 19.56 -4.33 12.67
CA ASP A 192 20.78 -5.15 12.62
C ASP A 192 21.87 -4.51 11.77
N GLU A 193 21.48 -3.83 10.69
CA GLU A 193 22.42 -3.19 9.78
C GLU A 193 22.85 -1.78 10.20
N SER A 194 22.18 -1.12 11.16
CA SER A 194 22.52 0.24 11.59
C SER A 194 22.73 0.34 13.11
N PRO A 195 23.99 0.38 13.58
CA PRO A 195 24.29 0.66 14.97
C PRO A 195 23.76 2.02 15.46
N HIS A 196 23.65 3.02 14.57
CA HIS A 196 23.04 4.31 14.89
C HIS A 196 21.55 4.17 15.15
N LEU A 197 20.86 3.41 14.31
CA LEU A 197 19.43 3.15 14.48
C LEU A 197 19.17 2.41 15.79
N ARG A 198 20.00 1.42 16.15
CA ARG A 198 19.85 0.73 17.45
C ARG A 198 20.05 1.64 18.65
N ARG A 199 21.04 2.53 18.59
CA ARG A 199 21.26 3.52 19.67
C ARG A 199 20.08 4.47 19.84
N LEU A 200 19.40 4.79 18.74
CA LEU A 200 18.28 5.73 18.74
C LEU A 200 16.95 5.07 19.12
N CYS A 201 16.73 3.83 18.67
CA CYS A 201 15.43 3.18 18.68
C CYS A 201 15.36 1.88 19.48
N GLY A 202 16.45 1.41 20.09
CA GLY A 202 16.51 0.12 20.77
C GLY A 202 16.86 -1.05 19.84
N ASN A 203 16.67 -2.29 20.30
CA ASN A 203 17.19 -3.48 19.60
C ASN A 203 16.10 -4.36 18.98
N THR A 204 14.83 -4.07 19.27
CA THR A 204 13.70 -4.86 18.78
C THR A 204 12.74 -4.00 17.93
N PRO A 205 11.89 -4.63 17.09
CA PRO A 205 10.88 -3.88 16.36
C PRO A 205 9.90 -3.16 17.27
N ASP A 206 9.59 -3.72 18.44
CA ASP A 206 8.71 -3.10 19.42
C ASP A 206 9.36 -1.87 20.06
N ASP A 207 10.66 -1.91 20.38
CA ASP A 207 11.43 -0.72 20.82
C ASP A 207 11.41 0.36 19.74
N PHE A 208 11.64 -0.05 18.48
CA PHE A 208 11.63 0.88 17.35
C PHE A 208 10.29 1.60 17.24
N ILE A 209 9.18 0.85 17.26
CA ILE A 209 7.83 1.42 17.21
C ILE A 209 7.58 2.36 18.40
N ALA A 210 8.03 2.00 19.61
CA ALA A 210 7.91 2.87 20.78
C ALA A 210 8.71 4.16 20.63
N GLY A 211 9.95 4.07 20.12
CA GLY A 211 10.85 5.20 19.95
C GLY A 211 10.37 6.20 18.90
N VAL A 212 9.94 5.74 17.72
CA VAL A 212 9.51 6.62 16.61
C VAL A 212 8.14 7.27 16.82
N ARG A 213 7.48 7.02 17.95
CA ARG A 213 6.33 7.84 18.40
C ARG A 213 6.77 9.25 18.79
N ASP A 214 8.00 9.41 19.25
CA ASP A 214 8.62 10.71 19.41
C ASP A 214 8.99 11.29 18.03
N ASP A 215 8.46 12.47 17.73
CA ASP A 215 8.65 13.14 16.45
C ASP A 215 10.12 13.45 16.16
N THR A 216 10.89 13.83 17.18
CA THR A 216 12.33 14.12 17.06
C THR A 216 13.11 12.86 16.71
N VAL A 217 12.77 11.75 17.36
CA VAL A 217 13.35 10.42 17.08
C VAL A 217 13.00 10.00 15.66
N ARG A 218 11.74 10.09 15.27
CA ARG A 218 11.26 9.71 13.94
C ARG A 218 11.93 10.52 12.83
N GLU A 219 12.09 11.82 13.01
CA GLU A 219 12.83 12.66 12.07
C GLU A 219 14.31 12.29 12.00
N ALA A 220 14.93 11.99 13.14
CA ALA A 220 16.31 11.51 13.18
C ALA A 220 16.49 10.18 12.43
N VAL A 221 15.54 9.24 12.55
CA VAL A 221 15.52 8.01 11.75
C VAL A 221 15.42 8.32 10.26
N CYS A 222 14.50 9.19 9.85
CA CYS A 222 14.37 9.57 8.45
C CYS A 222 15.64 10.23 7.90
N ARG A 223 16.36 11.02 8.70
CA ARG A 223 17.68 11.57 8.34
C ARG A 223 18.73 10.47 8.22
N LEU A 224 18.76 9.51 9.16
CA LEU A 224 19.69 8.38 9.14
C LEU A 224 19.56 7.55 7.86
N PHE A 225 18.32 7.28 7.41
CA PHE A 225 18.10 6.58 6.15
C PHE A 225 18.81 7.27 4.97
N ARG A 226 18.77 8.60 4.91
CA ARG A 226 19.45 9.38 3.85
C ARG A 226 20.97 9.36 4.01
N THR A 227 21.48 9.57 5.22
CA THR A 227 22.93 9.69 5.47
C THR A 227 23.67 8.38 5.33
N GLU A 228 23.04 7.25 5.65
CA GLU A 228 23.63 5.92 5.47
C GLU A 228 23.53 5.42 4.02
N ARG A 229 23.20 6.30 3.06
CA ARG A 229 22.99 5.97 1.64
C ARG A 229 21.97 4.85 1.43
N ARG A 230 21.02 4.71 2.35
CA ARG A 230 19.93 3.74 2.26
C ARG A 230 18.80 4.25 1.38
N VAL A 231 18.97 5.33 0.60
CA VAL A 231 17.92 5.89 -0.25
C VAL A 231 18.36 5.84 -1.70
N GLY A 232 17.60 5.12 -2.51
CA GLY A 232 17.74 5.08 -3.97
C GLY A 232 16.56 5.79 -4.65
N GLY A 233 16.70 6.01 -5.96
CA GLY A 233 15.58 6.44 -6.80
C GLY A 233 14.40 5.46 -6.63
N GLY A 234 13.23 5.99 -6.25
CA GLY A 234 11.98 5.24 -6.39
C GLY A 234 11.61 5.10 -7.86
N ALA A 235 10.52 4.39 -8.16
CA ALA A 235 10.17 4.05 -9.53
C ALA A 235 10.26 5.25 -10.51
N GLN A 236 11.30 5.29 -11.34
CA GLN A 236 11.67 6.35 -12.27
C GLN A 236 11.79 5.76 -13.68
N GLY A 237 10.77 6.01 -14.49
CA GLY A 237 10.61 5.44 -15.84
C GLY A 237 9.28 4.76 -15.96
#